data_AF-A0A956BCH2-F1
#
_entry.id   AF-A0A956BCH2-F1
#
_cell.length_a   1.000
_cell.length_b   1.000
_cell.length_c   1.000
_cell.angle_alpha   90.00
_cell.angle_beta   90.00
_cell.angle_gamma   90.00
#
_symmetry.space_group_name_H-M   'P 1'
#
loop_
_entity.id
_entity.type
_entity.pdbx_description
1 polymer ?
#
loop_
_entity_poly.entity_id
_entity_poly.type
_entity_poly.pdbx_seq_one_letter_code
_entity_poly.pdbx_strand_id
1 'polypeptide(L)'
;MGRARSAIAAQTTIEELRNAMLDAYGVELAEEGPACEEFYDAADFVRPHTEELGGDLGSEGWYFWRHGDWAIAGDLAMTLCRNDEALQRLSEKVGPVVVGAMDEAFEFAVFAFVEDGEVKRKLMLEDDVCLMEGLPVKAERGRHLMEFDLIEGERLWTSYGLPTFEHDPLGGPFQTIAVKRKD
;
A
#
# COMPACT_ATOMS: atom_id res chain seq x y z
N MET A 1 -7.10 -15.68 -8.39
CA MET A 1 -5.68 -15.42 -8.10
C MET A 1 -5.63 -13.93 -7.77
N GLY A 2 -5.88 -13.56 -6.51
CA GLY A 2 -5.96 -12.15 -6.10
C GLY A 2 -4.57 -11.52 -6.12
N ARG A 3 -4.43 -10.28 -6.60
CA ARG A 3 -3.13 -9.59 -6.67
C ARG A 3 -3.23 -8.07 -6.49
N ALA A 4 -3.94 -7.60 -5.47
CA ALA A 4 -3.42 -6.45 -4.73
C ALA A 4 -2.33 -6.98 -3.79
N ARG A 5 -1.06 -6.56 -3.97
CA ARG A 5 0.08 -7.12 -3.20
C ARG A 5 0.75 -6.09 -2.30
N SER A 6 0.28 -4.86 -2.33
CA SER A 6 0.64 -3.81 -1.38
C SER A 6 -0.39 -2.69 -1.53
N ALA A 7 -0.81 -2.14 -0.41
CA ALA A 7 -1.75 -1.04 -0.34
C ALA A 7 -1.41 -0.11 0.82
N ILE A 8 -1.53 1.19 0.53
CA ILE A 8 -1.44 2.28 1.50
C ILE A 8 -2.78 2.98 1.52
N ALA A 9 -3.37 3.13 2.70
CA ALA A 9 -4.65 3.79 2.89
C ALA A 9 -4.52 5.00 3.82
N ALA A 10 -5.16 6.11 3.43
CA ALA A 10 -5.32 7.31 4.26
C ALA A 10 -6.74 7.87 4.15
N GLN A 11 -7.23 8.52 5.20
CA GLN A 11 -8.58 9.13 5.23
C GLN A 11 -8.57 10.52 4.58
N THR A 12 -8.30 10.54 3.28
CA THR A 12 -8.10 11.74 2.44
C THR A 12 -8.65 11.49 1.03
N THR A 13 -8.64 12.45 0.11
CA THR A 13 -9.04 12.22 -1.29
C THR A 13 -7.95 11.48 -2.09
N ILE A 14 -8.32 10.85 -3.23
CA ILE A 14 -7.31 10.24 -4.12
C ILE A 14 -6.30 11.30 -4.61
N GLU A 15 -6.77 12.49 -4.95
CA GLU A 15 -5.92 13.57 -5.45
C GLU A 15 -4.89 14.02 -4.40
N GLU A 16 -5.33 14.22 -3.16
CA GLU A 16 -4.44 14.56 -2.04
C GLU A 16 -3.45 13.43 -1.75
N LEU A 17 -3.89 12.17 -1.70
CA LEU A 17 -3.02 11.01 -1.51
C LEU A 17 -1.97 10.91 -2.62
N ARG A 18 -2.40 10.96 -3.88
CA ARG A 18 -1.53 10.89 -5.07
C ARG A 18 -0.46 11.97 -5.04
N ASN A 19 -0.86 13.23 -4.84
CA ASN A 19 0.06 14.36 -4.82
C ASN A 19 1.04 14.26 -3.64
N ALA A 20 0.58 13.82 -2.47
CA ALA A 20 1.42 13.61 -1.31
C ALA A 20 2.42 12.46 -1.52
N MET A 21 2.00 11.37 -2.17
CA MET A 21 2.87 10.25 -2.50
C MET A 21 3.95 10.62 -3.51
N LEU A 22 3.62 11.33 -4.59
CA LEU A 22 4.63 11.80 -5.57
C LEU A 22 5.76 12.57 -4.88
N ASP A 23 5.41 13.47 -3.95
CA ASP A 23 6.39 14.22 -3.18
C ASP A 23 7.14 13.35 -2.15
N ALA A 24 6.43 12.56 -1.35
CA ALA A 24 7.01 11.75 -0.28
C ALA A 24 8.00 10.69 -0.80
N TYR A 25 7.68 10.04 -1.92
CA TYR A 25 8.52 9.02 -2.56
C TYR A 25 9.59 9.63 -3.49
N GLY A 26 9.62 10.95 -3.66
CA GLY A 26 10.64 11.61 -4.47
C GLY A 26 10.58 11.25 -5.95
N VAL A 27 9.39 10.95 -6.47
CA VAL A 27 9.15 10.57 -7.86
C VAL A 27 8.42 11.69 -8.61
N GLU A 28 8.43 11.62 -9.93
CA GLU A 28 7.63 12.46 -10.80
C GLU A 28 6.62 11.64 -11.60
N LEU A 29 5.50 12.29 -11.93
CA LEU A 29 4.48 11.72 -12.79
C LEU A 29 5.02 11.65 -14.22
N ALA A 30 5.14 10.44 -14.76
CA ALA A 30 5.57 10.21 -16.13
C ALA A 30 4.36 10.13 -17.08
N GLU A 31 3.30 9.43 -16.67
CA GLU A 31 2.09 9.23 -17.46
C GLU A 31 0.86 9.09 -16.56
N GLU A 32 -0.26 9.71 -16.95
CA GLU A 32 -1.57 9.39 -16.40
C GLU A 32 -2.24 8.33 -17.28
N GLY A 33 -2.63 7.22 -16.68
CA GLY A 33 -3.38 6.17 -17.36
C GLY A 33 -4.89 6.46 -17.38
N PRO A 34 -5.67 5.59 -18.04
CA PRO A 34 -7.11 5.73 -18.09
C PRO A 34 -7.75 5.56 -16.69
N ALA A 35 -8.94 6.13 -16.53
CA ALA A 35 -9.81 5.70 -15.45
C ALA A 35 -10.38 4.31 -15.81
N CYS A 36 -10.18 3.33 -14.94
CA CYS A 36 -10.61 1.95 -15.15
C CYS A 36 -11.76 1.61 -14.21
N GLU A 37 -12.81 0.93 -14.68
CA GLU A 37 -13.89 0.47 -13.78
C GLU A 37 -13.53 -0.86 -13.10
N GLU A 38 -12.63 -1.63 -13.73
CA GLU A 38 -12.21 -2.95 -13.28
C GLU A 38 -10.74 -2.92 -12.85
N PHE A 39 -10.41 -3.63 -11.77
CA PHE A 39 -9.04 -3.72 -11.27
C PHE A 39 -8.09 -4.32 -12.31
N TYR A 40 -8.56 -5.29 -13.10
CA TYR A 40 -7.73 -5.94 -14.10
C TYR A 40 -7.20 -4.96 -15.16
N ASP A 41 -8.05 -4.02 -15.60
CA ASP A 41 -7.65 -2.99 -16.55
C ASP A 41 -6.62 -2.03 -15.93
N ALA A 42 -6.77 -1.70 -14.64
CA ALA A 42 -5.79 -0.91 -13.91
C ALA A 42 -4.44 -1.65 -13.78
N ALA A 43 -4.48 -2.94 -13.48
CA ALA A 43 -3.29 -3.78 -13.38
C ALA A 43 -2.58 -3.96 -14.74
N ASP A 44 -3.33 -4.05 -15.84
CA ASP A 44 -2.79 -4.12 -17.20
C ASP A 44 -2.06 -2.83 -17.60
N PHE A 45 -2.53 -1.67 -17.15
CA PHE A 45 -1.79 -0.41 -17.31
C PHE A 45 -0.53 -0.37 -16.43
N VAL A 46 -0.65 -0.75 -15.16
CA VAL A 46 0.44 -0.62 -14.17
C VAL A 46 1.60 -1.57 -14.44
N ARG A 47 1.32 -2.82 -14.81
CA ARG A 47 2.32 -3.89 -15.01
C ARG A 47 3.49 -3.50 -15.93
N PRO A 48 3.29 -2.99 -17.16
CA PRO A 48 4.40 -2.61 -18.04
C PRO A 48 5.20 -1.39 -17.54
N HIS A 49 4.67 -0.62 -16.58
CA HIS A 49 5.33 0.55 -15.99
C HIS A 49 6.08 0.25 -14.69
N THR A 50 6.05 -0.99 -14.21
CA THR A 50 6.74 -1.42 -12.99
C THR A 50 8.05 -2.12 -13.33
N GLU A 51 9.17 -1.58 -12.85
CA GLU A 51 10.53 -2.08 -13.11
C GLU A 51 10.67 -3.59 -12.82
N GLU A 52 10.22 -4.05 -11.65
CA GLU A 52 10.31 -5.47 -11.25
C GLU A 52 9.52 -6.43 -12.15
N LEU A 53 8.59 -5.91 -12.95
CA LEU A 53 7.74 -6.66 -13.87
C LEU A 53 8.16 -6.48 -15.34
N GLY A 54 9.33 -5.89 -15.57
CA GLY A 54 9.92 -5.70 -16.91
C GLY A 54 9.71 -4.30 -17.51
N GLY A 55 9.29 -3.33 -16.70
CA GLY A 55 9.28 -1.91 -17.06
C GLY A 55 10.67 -1.28 -17.14
N ASP A 56 10.71 0.02 -17.41
CA ASP A 56 11.96 0.78 -17.51
C ASP A 56 12.66 0.93 -16.14
N LEU A 57 13.98 1.11 -16.17
CA LEU A 57 14.75 1.36 -14.95
C LEU A 57 14.25 2.62 -14.23
N GLY A 58 13.88 2.46 -12.97
CA GLY A 58 13.38 3.52 -12.11
C GLY A 58 11.93 3.91 -12.35
N SER A 59 11.17 3.16 -13.15
CA SER A 59 9.73 3.37 -13.32
C SER A 59 8.91 2.53 -12.35
N GLU A 60 7.82 3.10 -11.86
CA GLU A 60 6.80 2.35 -11.14
C GLU A 60 5.39 2.70 -11.60
N GLY A 61 4.50 1.71 -11.59
CA GLY A 61 3.08 1.92 -11.84
C GLY A 61 2.27 1.81 -10.55
N TRP A 62 1.38 2.78 -10.34
CA TRP A 62 0.49 2.82 -9.18
C TRP A 62 -0.97 2.91 -9.63
N TYR A 63 -1.86 2.33 -8.83
CA TYR A 63 -3.30 2.44 -9.00
C TYR A 63 -3.96 2.94 -7.71
N PHE A 64 -5.01 3.73 -7.86
CA PHE A 64 -5.68 4.42 -6.78
C PHE A 64 -7.18 4.17 -6.83
N TRP A 65 -7.82 3.95 -5.68
CA TRP A 65 -9.27 3.81 -5.60
C TRP A 65 -9.79 4.31 -4.26
N ARG A 66 -11.12 4.34 -4.13
CA ARG A 66 -11.83 4.73 -2.91
C ARG A 66 -12.49 3.53 -2.27
N HIS A 67 -12.42 3.47 -0.93
CA HIS A 67 -13.21 2.53 -0.14
C HIS A 67 -13.79 3.25 1.08
N GLY A 68 -15.09 3.60 1.02
CA GLY A 68 -15.70 4.45 2.04
C GLY A 68 -14.99 5.80 2.15
N ASP A 69 -14.46 6.09 3.34
CA ASP A 69 -13.71 7.32 3.64
C ASP A 69 -12.22 7.24 3.27
N TRP A 70 -11.72 6.06 2.89
CA TRP A 70 -10.32 5.83 2.56
C TRP A 70 -10.02 6.08 1.08
N ALA A 71 -8.97 6.84 0.81
CA ALA A 71 -8.24 6.77 -0.45
C ALA A 71 -7.14 5.72 -0.28
N ILE A 72 -7.00 4.86 -1.27
CA ILE A 72 -6.06 3.75 -1.24
C ILE A 72 -5.20 3.82 -2.50
N ALA A 73 -3.90 3.65 -2.32
CA ALA A 73 -2.92 3.49 -3.38
C ALA A 73 -2.33 2.08 -3.30
N GLY A 74 -2.22 1.39 -4.42
CA GLY A 74 -1.59 0.10 -4.50
C GLY A 74 -0.56 0.03 -5.62
N ASP A 75 0.33 -0.93 -5.49
CA ASP A 75 1.37 -1.25 -6.45
C ASP A 75 1.52 -2.76 -6.61
N LEU A 76 2.17 -3.19 -7.69
CA LEU A 76 2.38 -4.61 -7.98
C LEU A 76 3.76 -5.13 -7.52
N ALA A 77 4.72 -4.24 -7.31
CA ALA A 77 6.10 -4.57 -6.89
C ALA A 77 6.29 -4.65 -5.37
N MET A 78 5.28 -4.25 -4.58
CA MET A 78 5.38 -4.16 -3.11
C MET A 78 6.49 -3.21 -2.64
N THR A 79 6.79 -2.18 -3.43
CA THR A 79 7.81 -1.17 -3.11
C THR A 79 7.24 -0.10 -2.19
N LEU A 80 5.96 0.21 -2.31
CA LEU A 80 5.30 1.24 -1.51
C LEU A 80 5.39 0.95 -0.01
N CYS A 81 5.17 -0.29 0.41
CA CYS A 81 5.17 -0.68 1.82
C CYS A 81 6.56 -0.77 2.46
N ARG A 82 7.64 -0.73 1.67
CA ARG A 82 9.02 -0.95 2.13
C ARG A 82 9.80 0.33 2.42
N ASN A 83 9.31 1.50 2.01
CA ASN A 83 10.01 2.78 2.20
C ASN A 83 9.52 3.54 3.43
N ASP A 84 10.09 3.25 4.59
CA ASP A 84 9.68 3.85 5.88
C ASP A 84 9.82 5.38 5.90
N GLU A 85 10.85 5.94 5.27
CA GLU A 85 11.06 7.39 5.20
C GLU A 85 9.95 8.07 4.39
N ALA A 86 9.57 7.50 3.25
CA ALA A 86 8.46 8.00 2.45
C ALA A 86 7.12 7.88 3.19
N LEU A 87 6.88 6.77 3.90
CA LEU A 87 5.66 6.58 4.70
C LEU A 87 5.54 7.61 5.82
N GLN A 88 6.64 7.92 6.51
CA GLN A 88 6.68 8.97 7.53
C GLN A 88 6.32 10.34 6.93
N ARG A 89 7.01 10.76 5.87
CA ARG A 89 6.72 12.02 5.16
C ARG A 89 5.29 12.08 4.61
N LEU A 90 4.76 10.95 4.17
CA LEU A 90 3.38 10.85 3.71
C LEU A 90 2.41 11.12 4.86
N SER A 91 2.62 10.50 6.02
CA SER A 91 1.74 10.66 7.17
C SER A 91 1.69 12.10 7.72
N GLU A 92 2.79 12.86 7.58
CA GLU A 92 2.81 14.30 7.92
C GLU A 92 1.87 15.14 7.03
N LYS A 93 1.61 14.68 5.80
CA LYS A 93 0.82 15.40 4.80
C LYS A 93 -0.65 15.02 4.82
N VAL A 94 -0.95 13.73 4.93
CA VAL A 94 -2.32 13.18 4.79
C VAL A 94 -2.90 12.66 6.11
N GLY A 95 -2.17 12.80 7.22
CA GLY A 95 -2.57 12.27 8.52
C GLY A 95 -2.25 10.77 8.64
N PRO A 96 -3.02 10.01 9.44
CA PRO A 96 -2.72 8.61 9.69
C PRO A 96 -2.75 7.75 8.42
N VAL A 97 -1.73 6.91 8.27
CA VAL A 97 -1.54 6.00 7.15
C VAL A 97 -1.53 4.56 7.65
N VAL A 98 -2.37 3.73 7.04
CA VAL A 98 -2.40 2.28 7.25
C VAL A 98 -1.76 1.60 6.04
N VAL A 99 -0.82 0.69 6.27
CA VAL A 99 -0.11 -0.04 5.21
C VAL A 99 -0.40 -1.53 5.37
N GLY A 100 -0.69 -2.20 4.27
CA GLY A 100 -0.85 -3.65 4.19
C GLY A 100 -0.17 -4.19 2.94
N ALA A 101 0.59 -5.27 3.06
CA ALA A 101 1.12 -6.01 1.93
C ALA A 101 1.18 -7.50 2.27
N MET A 102 0.80 -8.36 1.32
CA MET A 102 0.76 -9.81 1.53
C MET A 102 1.14 -10.52 0.23
N ASP A 103 2.04 -11.49 0.33
CA ASP A 103 2.34 -12.43 -0.75
C ASP A 103 2.59 -13.83 -0.18
N GLU A 104 1.61 -14.71 -0.37
CA GLU A 104 1.67 -16.11 0.06
C GLU A 104 2.82 -16.87 -0.61
N ALA A 105 3.18 -16.52 -1.85
CA ALA A 105 4.24 -17.23 -2.58
C ALA A 105 5.64 -16.99 -2.00
N PHE A 106 5.82 -15.90 -1.25
CA PHE A 106 7.09 -15.51 -0.63
C PHE A 106 7.00 -15.49 0.91
N GLU A 107 5.91 -16.02 1.49
CA GLU A 107 5.63 -15.96 2.93
C GLU A 107 5.84 -14.54 3.49
N PHE A 108 5.39 -13.55 2.73
CA PHE A 108 5.60 -12.14 3.02
C PHE A 108 4.30 -11.51 3.55
N ALA A 109 4.40 -10.80 4.67
CA ALA A 109 3.32 -9.98 5.19
C ALA A 109 3.86 -8.70 5.81
N VAL A 110 3.16 -7.58 5.62
CA VAL A 110 3.42 -6.31 6.29
C VAL A 110 2.11 -5.72 6.78
N PHE A 111 2.12 -5.26 8.02
CA PHE A 111 1.17 -4.29 8.53
C PHE A 111 1.94 -3.14 9.15
N ALA A 112 1.62 -1.90 8.79
CA ALA A 112 2.14 -0.73 9.48
C ALA A 112 1.05 0.33 9.72
N PHE A 113 1.21 1.05 10.83
CA PHE A 113 0.44 2.25 11.15
C PHE A 113 1.42 3.40 11.41
N VAL A 114 1.33 4.42 10.58
CA VAL A 114 2.23 5.58 10.59
C VAL A 114 1.39 6.83 10.79
N GLU A 115 1.76 7.67 11.75
CA GLU A 115 0.99 8.85 12.13
C GLU A 115 1.95 9.94 12.62
N ASP A 116 1.70 11.19 12.22
CA ASP A 116 2.50 12.36 12.61
C ASP A 116 4.01 12.21 12.32
N GLY A 117 4.37 11.59 11.19
CA GLY A 117 5.77 11.41 10.80
C GLY A 117 6.48 10.25 11.53
N GLU A 118 5.76 9.45 12.31
CA GLU A 118 6.35 8.38 13.11
C GLU A 118 5.68 7.02 12.84
N VAL A 119 6.50 5.97 12.74
CA VAL A 119 6.01 4.59 12.73
C VAL A 119 5.52 4.23 14.12
N LYS A 120 4.20 4.22 14.32
CA LYS A 120 3.60 3.87 15.62
C LYS A 120 3.58 2.37 15.85
N ARG A 121 3.42 1.60 14.78
CA ARG A 121 3.43 0.13 14.78
C ARG A 121 3.87 -0.39 13.42
N LYS A 122 4.78 -1.35 13.41
CA LYS A 122 5.17 -2.11 12.22
C LYS A 122 5.32 -3.58 12.58
N LEU A 123 4.68 -4.42 11.79
CA LEU A 123 4.73 -5.86 11.86
C LEU A 123 5.11 -6.35 10.46
N MET A 124 6.15 -7.17 10.38
CA MET A 124 6.61 -7.70 9.10
C MET A 124 7.03 -9.15 9.27
N LEU A 125 6.58 -10.00 8.36
CA LEU A 125 7.05 -11.36 8.16
C LEU A 125 7.75 -11.38 6.80
N GLU A 126 9.00 -11.79 6.78
CA GLU A 126 9.79 -11.99 5.57
C GLU A 126 10.80 -13.13 5.82
N ASP A 127 10.82 -14.14 4.96
CA ASP A 127 11.71 -15.32 5.07
C ASP A 127 11.70 -15.98 6.46
N ASP A 128 10.51 -16.30 7.00
CA ASP A 128 10.29 -16.83 8.36
C ASP A 128 10.74 -15.92 9.52
N VAL A 129 11.16 -14.69 9.25
CA VAL A 129 11.59 -13.73 10.28
C VAL A 129 10.48 -12.72 10.55
N CYS A 130 10.03 -12.68 11.81
CA CYS A 130 9.10 -11.67 12.30
C CYS A 130 9.84 -10.45 12.88
N LEU A 131 9.59 -9.28 12.30
CA LEU A 131 9.95 -7.98 12.87
C LEU A 131 8.71 -7.37 13.53
N MET A 132 8.87 -6.90 14.77
CA MET A 132 7.80 -6.22 15.51
C MET A 132 8.34 -4.94 16.16
N GLU A 133 7.81 -3.80 15.74
CA GLU A 133 8.22 -2.48 16.20
C GLU A 133 7.03 -1.67 16.70
N GLY A 134 7.30 -0.69 17.56
CA GLY A 134 6.28 0.23 18.07
C GLY A 134 5.32 -0.38 19.10
N LEU A 135 4.27 0.38 19.43
CA LEU A 135 3.27 0.00 20.44
C LEU A 135 2.05 -0.64 19.77
N PRO A 136 1.37 -1.59 20.46
CA PRO A 136 0.15 -2.17 19.94
C PRO A 136 -0.91 -1.12 19.62
N VAL A 137 -1.48 -1.20 18.42
CA VAL A 137 -2.54 -0.29 17.98
C VAL A 137 -3.91 -0.74 18.47
N LYS A 138 -4.93 0.11 18.33
CA LYS A 138 -6.32 -0.26 18.69
C LYS A 138 -6.80 -1.54 17.99
N ALA A 139 -6.31 -1.82 16.78
CA ALA A 139 -6.57 -3.03 16.01
C ALA A 139 -6.10 -4.34 16.69
N GLU A 140 -5.16 -4.24 17.64
CA GLU A 140 -4.62 -5.36 18.42
C GLU A 140 -5.33 -5.54 19.78
N ARG A 141 -6.25 -4.63 20.14
CA ARG A 141 -6.81 -4.58 21.51
C ARG A 141 -7.54 -5.88 21.87
N GLY A 142 -7.16 -6.46 23.01
CA GLY A 142 -7.79 -7.66 23.56
C GLY A 142 -7.21 -8.97 23.02
N ARG A 143 -6.12 -8.94 22.25
CA ARG A 143 -5.38 -10.11 21.82
C ARG A 143 -3.90 -9.98 22.16
N HIS A 144 -3.30 -11.09 22.60
CA HIS A 144 -1.86 -11.21 22.62
C HIS A 144 -1.42 -11.67 21.24
N LEU A 145 -0.72 -10.79 20.53
CA LEU A 145 -0.04 -11.16 19.28
C LEU A 145 1.16 -12.03 19.68
N MET A 146 1.03 -13.35 19.52
CA MET A 146 2.13 -14.28 19.80
C MET A 146 3.04 -14.43 18.58
N GLU A 147 2.44 -14.44 17.39
CA GLU A 147 3.09 -14.60 16.09
C GLU A 147 2.39 -13.66 15.08
N PHE A 148 3.12 -13.18 14.09
CA PHE A 148 2.60 -12.36 13.00
C PHE A 148 2.69 -13.16 11.69
N ASP A 149 1.57 -13.28 10.99
CA ASP A 149 1.46 -14.01 9.73
C ASP A 149 0.53 -13.25 8.75
N LEU A 150 0.28 -13.83 7.58
CA LEU A 150 -0.59 -13.24 6.56
C LEU A 150 -2.02 -13.03 7.07
N ILE A 151 -2.56 -13.98 7.84
CA ILE A 151 -3.92 -13.93 8.38
C ILE A 151 -4.05 -12.77 9.37
N GLU A 152 -3.06 -12.61 10.25
CA GLU A 152 -3.03 -11.55 11.24
C GLU A 152 -2.79 -10.18 10.58
N GLY A 153 -1.95 -10.11 9.55
CA GLY A 153 -1.78 -8.91 8.71
C GLY A 153 -3.10 -8.47 8.08
N GLU A 154 -3.84 -9.40 7.47
CA GLU A 154 -5.14 -9.10 6.85
C GLU A 154 -6.18 -8.71 7.90
N ARG A 155 -6.22 -9.41 9.04
CA ARG A 155 -7.11 -9.07 10.15
C ARG A 155 -6.86 -7.65 10.65
N LEU A 156 -5.60 -7.24 10.80
CA LEU A 156 -5.25 -5.90 11.24
C LEU A 156 -5.67 -4.85 10.22
N TRP A 157 -5.37 -5.06 8.93
CA TRP A 157 -5.81 -4.21 7.84
C TRP A 157 -7.34 -4.03 7.80
N THR A 158 -8.07 -5.13 7.75
CA THR A 158 -9.55 -5.13 7.67
C THR A 158 -10.21 -4.55 8.93
N SER A 159 -9.54 -4.54 10.09
CA SER A 159 -10.06 -3.91 11.31
C SER A 159 -10.22 -2.38 11.21
N TYR A 160 -9.57 -1.74 10.22
CA TYR A 160 -9.78 -0.33 9.88
C TYR A 160 -10.96 -0.10 8.91
N GLY A 161 -11.72 -1.16 8.58
CA GLY A 161 -12.81 -1.11 7.61
C GLY A 161 -12.30 -1.05 6.16
N LEU A 162 -11.10 -1.56 5.90
CA LEU A 162 -10.47 -1.63 4.58
C LEU A 162 -10.82 -2.97 3.88
N PRO A 163 -10.76 -3.03 2.53
CA PRO A 163 -11.13 -4.24 1.79
C PRO A 163 -10.14 -5.39 2.03
N THR A 164 -10.63 -6.63 1.95
CA THR A 164 -9.80 -7.84 2.06
C THR A 164 -8.76 -7.96 0.93
N PHE A 165 -7.64 -8.63 1.19
CA PHE A 165 -6.64 -9.02 0.19
C PHE A 165 -6.94 -10.38 -0.44
N GLU A 166 -7.89 -11.15 0.10
CA GLU A 166 -8.34 -12.44 -0.44
C GLU A 166 -8.86 -12.32 -1.88
N HIS A 167 -9.42 -11.16 -2.23
CA HIS A 167 -9.99 -10.88 -3.54
C HIS A 167 -9.45 -9.57 -4.10
N ASP A 168 -9.40 -9.47 -5.43
CA ASP A 168 -9.10 -8.21 -6.09
C ASP A 168 -10.15 -7.15 -5.71
N PRO A 169 -9.77 -5.86 -5.65
CA PRO A 169 -10.73 -4.80 -5.45
C PRO A 169 -11.86 -4.86 -6.51
N LEU A 170 -13.09 -5.15 -6.07
CA LEU A 170 -14.24 -5.43 -6.95
C LEU A 170 -15.00 -4.19 -7.43
N GLY A 171 -14.59 -2.97 -7.08
CA GLY A 171 -15.35 -1.80 -7.52
C GLY A 171 -14.73 -0.43 -7.25
N GLY A 172 -15.10 0.49 -8.15
CA GLY A 172 -14.77 1.90 -8.15
C GLY A 172 -13.98 2.29 -9.39
N PRO A 173 -14.10 3.54 -9.88
CA PRO A 173 -13.15 4.00 -10.88
C PRO A 173 -11.76 4.02 -10.26
N PHE A 174 -10.88 3.16 -10.74
CA PHE A 174 -9.46 3.16 -10.47
C PHE A 174 -8.81 4.28 -11.29
N GLN A 175 -7.96 5.07 -10.64
CA GLN A 175 -7.05 5.98 -11.33
C GLN A 175 -5.68 5.33 -11.38
N THR A 176 -5.02 5.35 -12.52
CA THR A 176 -3.69 4.77 -12.67
C THR A 176 -2.68 5.82 -13.10
N ILE A 177 -1.45 5.69 -12.62
CA ILE A 177 -0.33 6.54 -13.05
C ILE A 177 0.93 5.71 -13.18
N ALA A 178 1.80 6.13 -14.10
CA ALA A 178 3.20 5.73 -14.14
C ALA A 178 4.05 6.86 -13.56
N VAL A 179 5.01 6.49 -12.73
CA VAL A 179 5.94 7.42 -12.08
C VAL A 179 7.38 7.04 -12.39
N LYS A 180 8.29 7.99 -12.24
CA LYS A 180 9.72 7.78 -12.41
C LYS A 180 10.50 8.44 -11.28
N ARG A 181 11.61 7.83 -10.86
CA ARG A 181 12.55 8.46 -9.91
C ARG A 181 13.06 9.78 -10.50
N LYS A 182 13.13 10.83 -9.67
CA LYS A 182 13.77 12.08 -10.05
C LYS A 182 15.29 11.85 -10.15
N ASP A 183 15.88 12.27 -11.27
CA ASP A 183 17.33 12.25 -11.49
C ASP A 183 18.10 13.20 -10.54
#